data_AF-A0A519W9J8-F1
#
_entry.id   AF-A0A519W9J8-F1
#
_cell.length_a   1.000
_cell.length_b   1.000
_cell.length_c   1.000
_cell.angle_alpha   90.00
_cell.angle_beta   90.00
_cell.angle_gamma   90.00
#
_symmetry.space_group_name_H-M   'P 1'
#
loop_
_entity.id
_entity.type
_entity.pdbx_description
1 polymer ?
#
loop_
_entity_poly.entity_id
_entity_poly.type
_entity_poly.pdbx_seq_one_letter_code
_entity_poly.pdbx_strand_id
1 'polypeptide(L)' 'MESFQLSKPIAQIPDQSARRVTRRKSNGQATAALLIQMATEILTASPTLRKRANITLVDLAAAEKVRKDLARSQSSSVK' A
#
# COMPACT_ATOMS: atom_id res chain seq x y z
N MET A 1 20.90 -22.93 36.42
CA MET A 1 20.41 -21.56 36.19
C MET A 1 20.56 -21.30 34.71
N GLU A 2 19.46 -21.41 33.98
CA GLU A 2 19.41 -21.28 32.52
C GLU A 2 19.54 -19.80 32.13
N SER A 3 20.50 -19.45 31.26
CA SER A 3 20.74 -18.09 30.81
C SER A 3 20.09 -17.85 29.43
N PHE A 4 19.11 -16.96 29.38
CA PHE A 4 18.49 -16.54 28.13
C PHE A 4 19.39 -15.52 27.42
N GLN A 5 20.06 -15.94 26.34
CA GLN A 5 20.85 -15.04 25.51
C GLN A 5 19.93 -14.18 24.64
N LEU A 6 19.88 -12.90 24.99
CA LEU A 6 19.15 -11.85 24.28
C LEU A 6 19.77 -11.64 22.88
N SER A 7 19.15 -12.22 21.85
CA SER A 7 19.56 -12.02 20.46
C SER A 7 19.20 -10.60 20.02
N LYS A 8 20.21 -9.76 19.82
CA LYS A 8 20.06 -8.41 19.24
C LYS A 8 19.66 -8.56 17.77
N PRO A 9 18.56 -7.94 17.30
CA PRO A 9 18.31 -7.88 15.87
C PRO A 9 19.33 -6.94 15.22
N ILE A 10 20.18 -7.51 14.39
CA ILE A 10 21.09 -6.80 13.49
C ILE A 10 20.23 -5.93 12.57
N ALA A 11 20.39 -4.61 12.67
CA ALA A 11 19.89 -3.66 11.71
C ALA A 11 20.58 -3.94 10.35
N GLN A 12 19.89 -4.63 9.45
CA GLN A 12 20.32 -4.75 8.07
C GLN A 12 20.14 -3.39 7.40
N ILE A 13 21.25 -2.68 7.21
CA ILE A 13 21.35 -1.59 6.24
C ILE A 13 21.58 -2.28 4.89
N PRO A 14 20.63 -2.30 3.96
CA PRO A 14 20.92 -2.75 2.61
C PRO A 14 21.79 -1.69 1.93
N ASP A 15 23.05 -2.04 1.77
CA ASP A 15 24.05 -1.39 0.94
C ASP A 15 23.46 -1.12 -0.46
N GLN A 16 23.25 0.16 -0.77
CA GLN A 16 22.73 0.64 -2.05
C GLN A 16 23.82 0.51 -3.13
N SER A 17 24.11 -0.70 -3.56
CA SER A 17 24.67 -0.88 -4.90
C SER A 17 23.52 -0.74 -5.90
N ALA A 18 23.50 0.38 -6.61
CA ALA A 18 22.53 0.74 -7.64
C ALA A 18 22.63 -0.19 -8.85
N ARG A 19 22.26 -1.47 -8.69
CA ARG A 19 21.99 -2.36 -9.81
C ARG A 19 20.69 -1.86 -10.41
N ARG A 20 20.76 -1.18 -11.57
CA ARG A 20 19.59 -0.82 -12.38
C ARG A 20 18.86 -2.11 -12.75
N VAL A 21 17.96 -2.53 -11.87
CA VAL A 21 16.97 -3.55 -12.16
C VAL A 21 16.18 -3.00 -13.32
N THR A 22 16.23 -3.71 -14.44
CA THR A 22 15.35 -3.48 -15.58
C THR A 22 13.93 -3.48 -15.03
N ARG A 23 13.35 -2.27 -14.88
CA ARG A 23 11.99 -2.07 -14.36
C ARG A 23 11.04 -2.80 -15.30
N ARG A 24 10.72 -4.05 -14.99
CA ARG A 24 9.51 -4.69 -15.52
C ARG A 24 8.40 -3.70 -15.23
N LYS A 25 7.63 -3.31 -16.26
CA LYS A 25 6.44 -2.46 -16.11
C LYS A 25 5.50 -3.19 -15.15
N SER A 26 5.64 -2.94 -13.85
CA SER A 26 4.72 -3.48 -12.86
C SER A 26 3.40 -2.77 -13.07
N ASN A 27 2.31 -3.51 -12.95
CA ASN A 27 0.95 -2.98 -13.02
C ASN A 27 0.63 -2.14 -11.77
N GLY A 28 1.47 -1.14 -11.45
CA GLY A 28 1.38 -0.34 -10.23
C GLY A 28 0.02 0.36 -10.10
N GLN A 29 -0.60 0.69 -11.24
CA GLN A 29 -1.96 1.23 -11.29
C GLN A 29 -3.02 0.21 -10.80
N ALA A 30 -2.95 -1.05 -11.25
CA ALA A 30 -3.85 -2.10 -10.78
C ALA A 30 -3.60 -2.44 -9.32
N THR A 31 -2.34 -2.52 -8.90
CA THR A 31 -1.99 -2.76 -7.50
C THR A 31 -2.49 -1.63 -6.60
N ALA A 32 -2.31 -0.37 -7.01
CA ALA A 32 -2.82 0.78 -6.27
C ALA A 32 -4.35 0.76 -6.18
N ALA A 33 -5.05 0.45 -7.28
CA ALA A 33 -6.51 0.32 -7.27
C ALA A 33 -6.99 -0.77 -6.29
N LEU A 34 -6.31 -1.92 -6.25
CA LEU A 34 -6.60 -3.00 -5.31
C LEU A 34 -6.35 -2.60 -3.86
N LEU A 35 -5.21 -1.95 -3.58
CA LEU A 35 -4.87 -1.47 -2.24
C LEU A 35 -5.89 -0.46 -1.72
N ILE A 36 -6.31 0.48 -2.59
CA ILE A 36 -7.36 1.44 -2.25
C ILE A 36 -8.65 0.70 -1.88
N GLN A 37 -9.07 -0.27 -2.71
CA GLN A 37 -10.29 -1.05 -2.46
C GLN A 37 -10.27 -1.72 -1.08
N MET A 38 -9.21 -2.48 -0.78
CA MET A 38 -9.07 -3.16 0.51
C MET A 38 -9.08 -2.17 1.68
N ALA A 39 -8.39 -1.04 1.55
CA ALA A 39 -8.37 -0.02 2.59
C ALA A 39 -9.76 0.59 2.82
N THR A 40 -10.50 0.91 1.75
CA THR A 40 -11.89 1.39 1.86
C THR A 40 -12.80 0.37 2.52
N GLU A 41 -12.66 -0.92 2.23
CA GLU A 41 -13.45 -1.99 2.85
C GLU A 41 -13.17 -2.06 4.37
N ILE A 42 -11.89 -2.06 4.77
CA ILE A 42 -11.48 -2.09 6.19
C ILE A 42 -12.00 -0.87 6.95
N LEU A 43 -11.84 0.34 6.39
CA LEU A 43 -12.23 1.60 7.04
C LEU A 43 -13.74 1.85 7.06
N THR A 44 -14.48 1.20 6.15
CA THR A 44 -15.95 1.20 6.16
C THR A 44 -16.46 0.23 7.21
N ALA A 45 -15.87 -0.97 7.31
CA ALA A 45 -16.22 -1.97 8.31
C ALA A 45 -15.85 -1.54 9.74
N SER A 46 -14.77 -0.75 9.92
CA SER A 46 -14.31 -0.29 11.24
C SER A 46 -14.34 1.24 11.38
N PRO A 47 -15.43 1.81 11.92
CA PRO A 47 -15.51 3.24 12.22
C PRO A 47 -14.43 3.72 13.21
N THR A 48 -13.98 2.84 14.11
CA THR A 48 -12.94 3.14 15.11
C THR A 48 -11.58 3.34 14.46
N LEU A 49 -11.19 2.47 13.51
CA LEU A 49 -9.95 2.64 12.75
C LEU A 49 -9.99 3.89 11.90
N ARG A 50 -11.13 4.16 11.25
CA ARG A 50 -11.33 5.39 10.47
C ARG A 50 -11.12 6.65 11.30
N LYS A 51 -11.69 6.70 12.52
CA LYS A 51 -11.47 7.80 13.47
C LYS A 51 -10.02 7.91 13.91
N ARG A 52 -9.34 6.79 14.22
CA ARG A 52 -7.92 6.80 14.61
C ARG A 52 -6.99 7.28 13.49
N ALA A 53 -7.35 7.01 12.25
CA ALA A 53 -6.61 7.48 11.08
C ALA A 53 -6.97 8.93 10.67
N ASN A 54 -7.89 9.60 11.37
CA ASN A 54 -8.44 10.92 11.01
C ASN A 54 -8.99 10.97 9.57
N ILE A 55 -9.58 9.87 9.11
CA ILE A 55 -10.17 9.76 7.77
C ILE A 55 -11.67 10.04 7.85
N THR A 56 -12.17 10.91 6.98
CA THR A 56 -13.60 11.24 6.90
C THR A 56 -14.32 10.39 5.86
N LEU A 57 -15.66 10.45 5.83
CA LEU A 57 -16.44 9.82 4.75
C LEU A 57 -16.16 10.47 3.38
N VAL A 58 -15.78 11.75 3.37
CA VAL A 58 -15.40 12.47 2.15
C VAL A 58 -14.10 11.90 1.57
N ASP A 59 -13.13 11.60 2.43
CA ASP A 59 -11.86 10.99 2.00
C ASP A 59 -12.06 9.58 1.42
N LEU A 60 -12.99 8.79 1.97
CA LEU A 60 -13.35 7.48 1.39
C LEU A 60 -13.97 7.63 0.00
N ALA A 61 -14.84 8.61 -0.20
CA ALA A 61 -15.44 8.88 -1.51
C ALA A 61 -14.39 9.36 -2.53
N ALA A 62 -13.44 10.20 -2.09
CA ALA A 62 -12.31 10.64 -2.91
C ALA A 62 -11.40 9.47 -3.30
N ALA A 63 -11.09 8.58 -2.36
CA ALA A 63 -10.30 7.37 -2.62
C ALA A 63 -10.99 6.47 -3.67
N GLU A 64 -12.30 6.29 -3.58
CA GLU A 64 -13.07 5.51 -4.56
C GLU A 64 -13.06 6.14 -5.96
N LYS A 65 -13.07 7.47 -6.06
CA LYS A 65 -12.87 8.18 -7.33
C LYS A 65 -11.49 7.88 -7.92
N VAL A 66 -10.43 8.01 -7.11
CA VAL A 66 -9.06 7.70 -7.54
C VAL A 66 -8.97 6.25 -8.02
N ARG A 67 -9.53 5.28 -7.29
CA ARG A 67 -9.56 3.87 -7.71
C ARG A 67 -10.12 3.69 -9.12
N LYS A 68 -11.26 4.33 -9.43
CA LYS A 68 -11.89 4.29 -10.75
C LYS A 68 -11.00 4.92 -11.83
N ASP A 69 -10.32 6.01 -11.51
CA ASP A 69 -9.41 6.68 -12.45
C ASP A 69 -8.16 5.82 -12.74
N LEU A 70 -7.60 5.15 -11.74
CA LEU A 70 -6.48 4.22 -11.92
C LEU A 70 -6.89 3.00 -12.78
N ALA A 71 -8.11 2.48 -12.57
CA ALA A 71 -8.66 1.38 -13.36
C ALA A 71 -8.89 1.76 -14.83
N ARG A 72 -9.35 2.99 -15.11
CA ARG A 72 -9.48 3.53 -16.47
C ARG A 72 -8.11 3.80 -17.12
N SER A 73 -7.15 4.28 -16.35
CA SER A 73 -5.80 4.54 -16.84
C SER A 73 -5.10 3.24 -17.27
N GLN A 74 -5.37 2.13 -16.57
CA GLN A 74 -4.92 0.79 -16.96
C GLN A 74 -5.42 0.37 -18.34
N SER A 75 -6.71 0.55 -18.66
CA SER A 75 -7.24 0.18 -19.98
C SER A 75 -6.71 1.05 -21.11
N SER A 76 -6.32 2.30 -20.81
CA SER A 76 -5.72 3.22 -21.80
C SER A 76 -4.24 2.96 -22.09
N SER A 77 -3.52 2.27 -21.21
CA SER A 77 -2.08 1.97 -21.37
C SER A 77 -1.81 0.68 -22.17
N VAL A 78 -2.85 -0.04 -22.58
CA VAL A 78 -2.78 -1.19 -23.48
C VAL A 78 -3.06 -0.72 -24.92
N LYS A 79 -2.14 0.02 -25.52
CA LYS A 79 -2.11 0.34 -26.94
C LYS A 79 -0.67 0.35 -27.43
#